data_AF-A0A645IVW2-F1
#
_entry.id   AF-A0A645IVW2-F1
#
_cell.length_a   1.000
_cell.length_b   1.000
_cell.length_c   1.000
_cell.angle_alpha   90.00
_cell.angle_beta   90.00
_cell.angle_gamma   90.00
#
_symmetry.space_group_name_H-M   'P 1'
#
loop_
_entity.id
_entity.type
_entity.pdbx_description
1 polymer ?
#
loop_
_entity_poly.entity_id
_entity_poly.type
_entity_poly.pdbx_seq_one_letter_code
_entity_poly.pdbx_strand_id
1 'polypeptide(L)' 'MVTVIDGIDENDIDINDLAKKLKNKCAAGGTAKDGRIELQGDHKKKVKTVLEEMGFKTEVV' A
#
# COMPACT_ATOMS: atom_id res chain seq x y z
N MET A 1 6.04 -13.51 -5.50
CA MET A 1 5.86 -12.96 -4.14
C MET A 1 5.11 -11.65 -4.23
N VAL A 2 4.23 -11.37 -3.28
CA VAL A 2 3.42 -10.13 -3.26
C VAL A 2 3.48 -9.50 -1.87
N THR A 3 3.46 -8.18 -1.82
CA THR A 3 3.27 -7.40 -0.60
C THR A 3 1.80 -6.98 -0.55
N VAL A 4 1.11 -7.35 0.52
CA VAL A 4 -0.31 -7.01 0.74
C VAL A 4 -0.36 -5.88 1.77
N ILE A 5 -1.18 -4.88 1.48
CA ILE A 5 -1.51 -3.79 2.39
C ILE A 5 -3.01 -3.86 2.62
N ASP A 6 -3.43 -4.06 3.86
CA ASP A 6 -4.82 -4.16 4.30
C ASP A 6 -5.07 -3.25 5.52
N GLY A 7 -6.28 -3.30 6.07
CA GLY A 7 -6.67 -2.49 7.24
C GLY A 7 -6.86 -1.00 6.93
N ILE A 8 -7.04 -0.65 5.66
CA ILE A 8 -7.31 0.72 5.20
C ILE A 8 -8.83 0.95 5.28
N ASP A 9 -9.26 2.02 5.95
CA ASP A 9 -10.67 2.44 5.92
C ASP A 9 -10.97 3.12 4.59
N GLU A 10 -11.76 2.46 3.74
CA GLU A 10 -12.13 2.93 2.41
C GLU A 10 -13.06 4.15 2.43
N ASN A 11 -13.67 4.47 3.57
CA ASN A 11 -14.51 5.67 3.72
C ASN A 11 -13.66 6.93 3.95
N ASP A 12 -12.52 6.78 4.61
CA ASP A 12 -11.60 7.89 4.91
C ASP A 12 -10.48 8.02 3.87
N ILE A 13 -10.11 6.93 3.21
CA ILE A 13 -8.95 6.87 2.31
C ILE A 13 -9.36 6.35 0.94
N ASP A 14 -9.05 7.12 -0.11
CA ASP A 14 -9.13 6.63 -1.49
C ASP A 14 -8.02 5.58 -1.73
N ILE A 15 -8.40 4.31 -1.63
CA ILE A 15 -7.51 3.17 -1.81
C ILE A 15 -6.92 3.09 -3.23
N ASN A 16 -7.63 3.59 -4.24
CA ASN A 16 -7.15 3.59 -5.62
C ASN A 16 -6.03 4.63 -5.81
N ASP A 17 -6.19 5.81 -5.21
CA ASP A 17 -5.15 6.83 -5.19
C ASP A 17 -3.93 6.36 -4.38
N LEU A 18 -4.15 5.77 -3.21
CA LEU A 18 -3.09 5.19 -2.40
C LEU A 18 -2.32 4.10 -3.16
N ALA A 19 -3.02 3.20 -3.85
CA ALA A 19 -2.41 2.17 -4.67
C ALA A 19 -1.58 2.76 -5.83
N LYS A 20 -2.04 3.82 -6.49
CA LYS A 20 -1.26 4.52 -7.52
C LYS A 20 0.03 5.10 -6.95
N LYS A 21 -0.04 5.77 -5.79
CA LYS A 21 1.14 6.34 -5.11
C LYS A 21 2.14 5.25 -4.73
N LEU A 22 1.68 4.16 -4.13
CA LEU A 22 2.54 3.05 -3.74
C LEU A 22 3.20 2.36 -4.94
N LYS A 23 2.46 2.13 -6.04
CA LYS A 23 3.01 1.59 -7.29
C LYS A 23 4.12 2.46 -7.86
N ASN A 24 3.89 3.77 -7.94
CA ASN A 24 4.89 4.73 -8.42
C ASN A 24 6.12 4.77 -7.51
N LYS A 25 5.93 4.79 -6.19
CA LYS A 25 7.05 4.81 -5.23
C LYS A 25 7.83 3.51 -5.26
N CYS A 26 7.18 2.36 -5.36
CA CYS A 26 7.81 1.05 -5.33
C CYS A 26 8.34 0.60 -6.70
N ALA A 27 8.01 1.31 -7.79
CA ALA A 27 8.27 0.90 -9.18
C ALA A 27 7.75 -0.52 -9.45
N ALA A 28 6.56 -0.81 -8.92
CA ALA A 28 5.95 -2.14 -8.90
C ALA A 28 4.56 -2.13 -9.54
N GLY A 29 4.21 -3.24 -10.19
CA GLY A 29 2.83 -3.53 -10.58
C GLY A 29 1.97 -3.86 -9.36
N GLY A 30 0.66 -3.66 -9.49
CA GLY A 30 -0.27 -3.96 -8.40
C GLY A 30 -1.71 -3.53 -8.65
N THR A 31 -2.60 -3.99 -7.78
CA THR A 31 -4.04 -3.72 -7.85
C THR A 31 -4.59 -3.33 -6.49
N ALA A 32 -5.67 -2.56 -6.47
CA ALA A 32 -6.50 -2.36 -5.29
C ALA A 32 -7.79 -3.14 -5.49
N LYS A 33 -8.14 -4.01 -4.55
CA LYS A 33 -9.35 -4.85 -4.63
C LYS A 33 -9.77 -5.26 -3.22
N ASP A 34 -11.07 -5.30 -2.95
CA ASP A 34 -11.62 -5.81 -1.68
C ASP A 34 -11.03 -5.10 -0.44
N GLY A 35 -10.87 -3.77 -0.48
CA GLY A 35 -10.33 -2.99 0.64
C GLY A 35 -8.83 -3.19 0.92
N ARG A 36 -8.08 -3.84 0.01
CA ARG A 36 -6.64 -4.06 0.12
C ARG A 36 -5.89 -3.68 -1.15
N ILE A 37 -4.59 -3.44 -1.01
CA ILE A 37 -3.65 -3.16 -2.10
C ILE A 37 -2.66 -4.31 -2.19
N GLU A 38 -2.51 -4.87 -3.38
CA GLU A 38 -1.54 -5.92 -3.66
C GLU A 38 -0.46 -5.37 -4.58
N LEU A 39 0.80 -5.41 -4.14
CA LEU A 39 1.97 -5.00 -4.91
C LEU A 39 2.83 -6.23 -5.23
N GLN A 40 3.30 -6.34 -6.47
CA GLN A 40 4.20 -7.40 -6.89
C GLN A 40 5.60 -7.17 -6.30
N GLY A 41 6.21 -8.20 -5.71
CA GLY A 41 7.55 -8.14 -5.14
C GLY A 41 7.58 -8.01 -3.61
N ASP A 42 8.80 -7.96 -3.05
CA ASP A 42 9.04 -7.65 -1.64
C ASP A 42 9.24 -6.15 -1.45
N HIS A 43 8.21 -5.47 -0.99
CA HIS A 43 8.27 -4.04 -0.75
C HIS A 43 7.86 -3.67 0.67
N LYS A 44 7.72 -4.63 1.60
CA LYS A 44 7.23 -4.39 2.98
C LYS A 44 7.90 -3.19 3.65
N LYS A 45 9.24 -3.13 3.63
CA LYS A 45 10.01 -2.03 4.23
C LYS A 45 9.76 -0.68 3.57
N LYS A 46 9.74 -0.65 2.23
CA LYS A 46 9.57 0.58 1.44
C LYS A 46 8.13 1.11 1.55
N VAL A 47 7.16 0.21 1.48
CA VAL A 47 5.74 0.51 1.68
C VAL A 47 5.51 1.07 3.08
N LYS A 48 6.09 0.46 4.11
CA LYS A 48 6.04 0.96 5.49
C LYS A 48 6.50 2.42 5.56
N THR A 49 7.71 2.72 5.07
CA THR A 49 8.27 4.08 5.09
C THR A 49 7.38 5.07 4.34
N VAL A 50 6.90 4.71 3.14
CA VAL A 50 6.04 5.60 2.35
C VAL A 50 4.71 5.87 3.05
N LEU A 51 4.11 4.86 3.67
CA LEU A 51 2.86 5.02 4.42
C LEU A 51 3.06 5.89 5.68
N GLU A 52 4.16 5.69 6.42
CA GLU A 52 4.52 6.52 7.57
C GLU A 52 4.78 7.98 7.15
N GLU A 53 5.47 8.22 6.02
CA GLU A 53 5.66 9.55 5.43
C GLU A 53 4.34 10.23 5.05
N MET A 54 3.32 9.43 4.70
CA MET A 54 1.97 9.91 4.38
C MET A 54 1.09 10.11 5.62
N GLY A 55 1.62 9.84 6.83
CA GLY A 55 0.91 10.00 8.10
C GLY A 55 0.12 8.77 8.55
N PHE A 56 0.24 7.64 7.87
CA PHE A 56 -0.40 6.40 8.29
C PHE A 56 0.41 5.71 9.39
N LYS A 57 -0.29 5.17 10.38
CA LYS A 57 0.31 4.23 11.33
C LYS A 57 0.35 2.85 10.68
N THR A 58 1.53 2.25 10.61
CA THR A 58 1.70 0.94 9.97
C THR A 58 2.31 -0.09 10.89
N GLU A 59 1.89 -1.34 10.73
CA GLU A 59 2.47 -2.51 11.37
C GLU A 59 2.85 -3.52 10.28
N VAL A 60 4.06 -4.07 10.34
CA VAL A 60 4.53 -5.07 9.38
C VAL A 60 4.55 -6.42 10.07
N VAL A 61 3.73 -7.33 9.57
CA VAL A 61 3.59 -8.71 10.04
C VAL A 61 4.21 -9.70 9.04
#